data_AF-A0A941J579-F1
#
_entry.id   AF-A0A941J579-F1
#
_cell.length_a   1.000
_cell.length_b   1.000
_cell.length_c   1.000
_cell.angle_alpha   90.00
_cell.angle_beta   90.00
_cell.angle_gamma   90.00
#
_symmetry.space_group_name_H-M   'P 1'
#
loop_
_entity.id
_entity.type
_entity.pdbx_description
1 polymer ?
#
loop_
_entity_poly.entity_id
_entity_poly.type
_entity_poly.pdbx_seq_one_letter_code
_entity_poly.pdbx_strand_id
1 'polypeptide(L)'
;MKEQGLTSTGAYRYYGFEVTDVAIGKTAAVRYCEDQRKAYSKEIKTDKVRRTTPSDDDFILTTLQATKNSRGDWQVQTTSWKKADASCVQR
;
A
#
# COMPACT_ATOMS: atom_id res chain seq x y z
N MET A 1 7.11 7.48 -12.46
CA MET A 1 7.46 6.24 -13.20
C MET A 1 7.21 6.33 -14.70
N LYS A 2 5.98 6.58 -15.19
CA LYS A 2 5.71 6.61 -16.64
C LYS A 2 6.56 7.63 -17.41
N GLU A 3 6.74 8.83 -16.86
CA GLU A 3 7.60 9.87 -17.43
C GLU A 3 9.08 9.45 -17.52
N GLN A 4 9.51 8.48 -16.70
CA GLN A 4 10.85 7.89 -16.73
C GLN A 4 10.94 6.68 -17.67
N GLY A 5 9.90 6.40 -18.46
CA GLY A 5 9.83 5.23 -19.34
C GLY A 5 9.60 3.90 -18.60
N LEU A 6 9.10 3.95 -17.36
CA LEU A 6 8.88 2.77 -16.51
C LEU A 6 7.40 2.52 -16.23
N THR A 7 7.03 1.25 -16.16
CA THR A 7 5.74 0.76 -15.64
C THR A 7 5.98 -0.22 -14.48
N SER A 8 4.93 -0.55 -13.71
CA SER A 8 4.99 -1.58 -12.67
C SER A 8 4.64 -2.95 -13.26
N THR A 9 5.21 -4.02 -12.70
CA THR A 9 4.88 -5.42 -13.00
C THR A 9 5.05 -6.28 -11.76
N GLY A 10 4.50 -7.50 -11.78
CA GLY A 10 4.61 -8.46 -10.70
C GLY A 10 3.40 -8.44 -9.79
N ALA A 11 3.59 -8.57 -8.48
CA ALA A 11 2.50 -8.70 -7.52
C ALA A 11 2.72 -7.88 -6.25
N TYR A 12 1.63 -7.28 -5.78
CA TYR A 12 1.46 -6.75 -4.43
C TYR A 12 0.53 -7.70 -3.68
N ARG A 13 0.88 -8.07 -2.46
CA ARG A 13 -0.04 -8.80 -1.57
C ARG A 13 -0.41 -7.92 -0.40
N TYR A 14 -1.71 -7.66 -0.26
CA TYR A 14 -2.28 -6.91 0.84
C TYR A 14 -2.80 -7.86 1.92
N TYR A 15 -2.53 -7.57 3.19
CA TYR A 15 -2.95 -8.40 4.32
C TYR A 15 -2.95 -7.62 5.64
N GLY A 16 -3.34 -8.24 6.75
CA GLY A 16 -3.32 -7.60 8.07
C GLY A 16 -4.29 -6.42 8.19
N PHE A 17 -5.42 -6.52 7.49
CA PHE A 17 -6.45 -5.47 7.48
C PHE A 17 -7.10 -5.33 8.85
N GLU A 18 -7.10 -4.12 9.38
CA GLU A 18 -7.82 -3.75 10.59
C GLU A 18 -8.53 -2.42 10.40
N VAL A 19 -9.75 -2.33 10.94
CA VAL A 19 -10.58 -1.13 10.89
C VAL A 19 -11.04 -0.81 12.29
N THR A 20 -10.77 0.41 12.74
CA THR A 20 -11.26 0.96 13.99
C THR A 20 -12.33 1.99 13.70
N ASP A 21 -13.54 1.77 14.21
CA ASP A 21 -14.56 2.82 14.23
C ASP A 21 -14.20 3.85 15.30
N VAL A 22 -13.98 5.08 14.86
CA VAL A 22 -13.52 6.18 15.74
C VAL A 22 -14.69 7.08 16.14
N ALA A 23 -15.78 7.11 15.38
CA ALA A 23 -16.85 8.10 15.57
C ALA A 23 -18.24 7.56 15.21
N ILE A 24 -18.58 6.37 15.70
CA ILE A 24 -19.91 5.75 15.56
C ILE A 24 -20.31 5.72 14.08
N GLY A 25 -19.50 5.05 13.26
CA GLY A 25 -19.74 4.86 11.84
C GLY A 25 -19.53 6.09 10.95
N LYS A 26 -19.08 7.23 11.51
CA LYS A 26 -18.76 8.45 10.76
C LYS A 26 -17.30 8.58 10.37
N THR A 27 -16.39 8.03 11.17
CA THR A 27 -14.94 8.08 10.95
C THR A 27 -14.35 6.71 11.18
N ALA A 28 -13.45 6.30 10.30
CA ALA A 28 -12.71 5.04 10.41
C ALA A 28 -11.21 5.31 10.34
N ALA A 29 -10.46 4.65 11.20
CA ALA A 29 -9.02 4.46 11.02
C ALA A 29 -8.81 3.05 10.45
N VAL A 30 -8.06 2.95 9.37
CA VAL A 30 -7.75 1.67 8.72
C VAL A 30 -6.25 1.49 8.72
N ARG A 31 -5.80 0.27 8.97
CA ARG A 31 -4.42 -0.13 8.68
C ARG A 31 -4.38 -1.44 7.91
N TYR A 32 -3.36 -1.59 7.07
CA TYR A 32 -3.07 -2.84 6.38
C TYR A 32 -1.58 -2.88 6.00
N CYS A 33 -1.10 -4.08 5.74
CA CYS A 33 0.26 -4.34 5.28
C CYS A 33 0.28 -4.65 3.78
N GLU A 34 1.36 -4.26 3.13
CA GLU A 34 1.67 -4.58 1.74
C GLU A 34 2.98 -5.36 1.68
N ASP A 35 3.00 -6.50 0.98
CA ASP A 35 4.21 -7.23 0.61
C ASP A 35 4.52 -6.93 -0.86
N GLN A 36 5.56 -6.12 -1.07
CA GLN A 36 5.98 -5.63 -2.38
C GLN A 36 7.24 -6.35 -2.90
N ARG A 37 7.68 -7.44 -2.25
CA ARG A 37 8.92 -8.18 -2.62
C ARG A 37 8.92 -8.71 -4.06
N LYS A 38 7.72 -8.84 -4.64
CA LYS A 38 7.48 -9.32 -6.02
C LYS A 38 6.98 -8.20 -6.93
N ALA A 39 7.07 -6.94 -6.52
CA ALA A 39 6.75 -5.78 -7.33
C ALA A 39 8.04 -5.21 -7.94
N TYR A 40 8.03 -4.99 -9.26
CA TYR A 40 9.21 -4.54 -9.99
C TYR A 40 8.86 -3.42 -10.96
N SER A 41 9.85 -2.55 -11.21
CA SER A 41 9.79 -1.65 -12.36
C SER A 41 10.09 -2.41 -13.65
N LYS A 42 9.43 -2.05 -14.73
CA LYS A 42 9.62 -2.60 -16.07
C LYS A 42 9.79 -1.47 -17.07
N GLU A 43 10.81 -1.55 -17.90
CA GLU A 43 11.06 -0.59 -18.97
C GLU A 43 10.04 -0.77 -20.09
N ILE A 44 9.34 0.30 -20.46
CA ILE A 44 8.23 0.24 -21.42
C ILE A 44 8.74 -0.11 -22.83
N LYS A 45 9.88 0.45 -23.24
CA LYS A 45 10.40 0.28 -24.63
C LYS A 45 11.06 -1.09 -24.86
N THR A 46 11.76 -1.60 -23.86
CA THR A 46 12.61 -2.79 -23.99
C THR A 46 11.97 -4.05 -23.39
N ASP A 47 10.82 -3.89 -22.72
CA ASP A 47 10.16 -4.93 -21.92
C ASP A 47 11.02 -5.47 -20.75
N LYS A 48 12.17 -4.85 -20.47
CA LYS A 48 13.13 -5.33 -19.47
C LYS A 48 12.59 -5.10 -18.06
N VAL A 49 12.47 -6.18 -17.28
CA VAL A 49 12.09 -6.12 -15.87
C VAL A 49 13.32 -5.84 -15.01
N ARG A 50 13.24 -4.80 -14.18
CA ARG A 50 14.25 -4.43 -13.18
C ARG A 50 13.96 -5.16 -11.88
N ARG A 51 14.45 -6.40 -11.78
CA ARG A 51 14.32 -7.21 -10.57
C ARG A 51 15.20 -6.66 -9.45
N THR A 52 14.65 -6.62 -8.25
CA THR A 52 15.33 -6.24 -7.01
C THR A 52 15.45 -7.46 -6.11
N THR A 53 16.46 -7.45 -5.23
CA THR A 53 16.58 -8.45 -4.16
C THR A 53 15.60 -8.08 -3.06
N PRO A 54 14.72 -9.01 -2.63
CA PRO A 54 13.78 -8.75 -1.55
C PRO A 54 14.46 -8.33 -0.25
N SER A 55 13.85 -7.38 0.46
CA SER A 55 14.27 -6.97 1.81
C SER A 55 13.06 -6.58 2.68
N ASP A 56 13.32 -6.30 3.96
CA ASP A 56 12.26 -5.87 4.88
C ASP A 56 11.63 -4.52 4.47
N ASP A 57 12.35 -3.70 3.70
CA ASP A 57 11.85 -2.41 3.17
C ASP A 57 10.75 -2.58 2.12
N ASP A 58 10.57 -3.79 1.59
CA ASP A 58 9.48 -4.15 0.68
C ASP A 58 8.16 -4.40 1.42
N PHE A 59 8.17 -4.42 2.76
CA PHE A 59 6.96 -4.47 3.57
C PHE A 59 6.54 -3.06 3.99
N ILE A 60 5.33 -2.67 3.62
CA ILE A 60 4.78 -1.36 3.90
C ILE A 60 3.59 -1.49 4.85
N LEU A 61 3.66 -0.83 6.01
CA LEU A 61 2.47 -0.53 6.79
C LEU A 61 1.83 0.73 6.21
N THR A 62 0.58 0.62 5.79
CA THR A 62 -0.24 1.76 5.38
C THR A 62 -1.31 2.01 6.44
N THR A 63 -1.47 3.27 6.85
CA THR A 63 -2.58 3.70 7.71
C THR A 63 -3.32 4.84 7.03
N LEU A 64 -4.66 4.83 7.13
CA LEU A 64 -5.50 5.89 6.57
C LEU A 64 -6.62 6.25 7.52
N GLN A 65 -7.04 7.52 7.49
CA GLN A 65 -8.27 7.98 8.13
C GLN A 65 -9.29 8.29 7.06
N ALA A 66 -10.50 7.79 7.23
CA ALA A 66 -11.60 8.04 6.31
C ALA A 66 -12.81 8.60 7.07
N THR A 67 -13.54 9.50 6.43
CA THR A 67 -14.80 10.06 6.93
C THR A 67 -15.92 9.71 5.97
N LYS A 68 -17.08 9.35 6.50
CA LYS A 68 -18.29 9.09 5.73
C LYS A 68 -19.03 10.39 5.45
N ASN A 69 -19.31 10.69 4.18
CA ASN A 69 -20.07 11.87 3.79
C ASN A 69 -21.58 11.69 4.04
N SER A 70 -22.36 12.74 3.81
CA SER A 70 -23.82 12.74 4.01
C SER A 70 -24.59 11.76 3.11
N ARG A 71 -23.98 11.29 2.01
CA ARG A 71 -24.55 10.26 1.11
C ARG A 71 -24.18 8.84 1.52
N GLY A 72 -23.31 8.68 2.52
CA GLY A 72 -22.84 7.39 2.99
C GLY A 72 -21.53 6.90 2.36
N ASP A 73 -20.91 7.69 1.48
CA ASP A 73 -19.63 7.33 0.84
C ASP A 73 -18.46 7.60 1.79
N TRP A 74 -17.53 6.65 1.89
CA TRP A 74 -16.27 6.85 2.62
C TRP A 74 -15.27 7.65 1.78
N GLN A 75 -14.65 8.65 2.39
CA GLN A 75 -13.61 9.48 1.78
C GLN A 75 -12.35 9.45 2.63
N VAL A 76 -11.26 8.99 2.05
CA VAL A 76 -9.93 9.02 2.69
C VAL A 76 -9.49 10.47 2.83
N GLN A 77 -9.21 10.89 4.06
CA GLN A 77 -8.75 12.24 4.40
C GLN A 77 -7.23 12.29 4.52
N THR A 78 -6.65 11.28 5.14
CA THR A 78 -5.21 11.19 5.36
C THR A 78 -4.72 9.78 5.07
N THR A 79 -3.47 9.69 4.65
CA THR A 79 -2.78 8.41 4.42
C THR A 79 -1.33 8.59 4.83
N SER A 80 -0.79 7.60 5.54
CA SER A 80 0.62 7.51 5.87
C SER A 80 1.12 6.10 5.56
N TRP A 81 2.41 5.99 5.33
CA TRP A 81 3.07 4.74 5.04
C TRP A 81 4.40 4.65 5.79
N LYS A 82 4.80 3.44 6.15
CA LYS A 82 6.07 3.15 6.82
C LYS A 82 6.65 1.85 6.30
N LYS A 83 7.90 1.90 5.85
CA LYS A 83 8.67 0.72 5.42
C LYS A 83 9.19 -0.08 6.61
N ALA A 84 9.40 -1.37 6.41
CA ALA A 84 10.03 -2.27 7.38
C ALA A 84 9.39 -2.19 8.78
N ASP A 85 8.08 -1.96 8.84
CA ASP A 85 7.38 -2.01 10.12
C ASP A 85 7.29 -3.46 10.58
N ALA A 86 7.76 -3.75 11.80
CA ALA A 86 7.86 -5.11 12.32
C ALA A 86 6.51 -5.87 12.33
N SER A 87 5.38 -5.15 12.43
CA SER A 87 4.04 -5.76 12.35
C SER A 87 3.69 -6.30 10.95
N CYS A 88 4.39 -5.81 9.92
CA CYS A 88 4.20 -6.16 8.52
C CYS A 88 5.38 -6.96 7.94
N VAL A 89 6.45 -7.27 8.67
CA VAL A 89 7.53 -8.09 8.12
C VAL A 89 7.14 -9.57 8.17
N GLN A 90 7.14 -10.24 7.02
CA GLN A 90 6.93 -11.69 6.93
C GLN A 90 8.18 -12.38 6.38
N ARG A 91 8.72 -13.31 7.18
CA ARG A 91 9.87 -14.14 6.78
C ARG A 91 9.44 -15.24 5.82
#